data_AF-A0A1N6CM37-F1
#
_entry.id   AF-A0A1N6CM37-F1
#
_cell.length_a   1.000
_cell.length_b   1.000
_cell.length_c   1.000
_cell.angle_alpha   90.00
_cell.angle_beta   90.00
_cell.angle_gamma   90.00
#
_symmetry.space_group_name_H-M   'P 1'
#
loop_
_entity.id
_entity.type
_entity.pdbx_description
1 polymer ?
#
loop_
_entity_poly.entity_id
_entity_poly.type
_entity_poly.pdbx_seq_one_letter_code
_entity_poly.pdbx_strand_id
1 'polypeptide(L)'
;MGMKITHIVLPFVFLFGPSAGAVPNEKVVVPRESRSHLDQPDKEKERFTFSAPLFWQLMQNSVDQILDDMEPTLEPIWEELMAPTGSMNPDWQEAGVDVLALLSSRSGGFAGNALLSSGESPSITFFGRIPPKLLKDWQLIHAGENSTEPGEAVSGGFVALGKRHIVFFDGTKTEMLGRAHCTPEGIEDLPSHFRVYRDSRFSFDTTTDEDLDPEIEAMVLMRLFAAIDFPQICVVYEAAGKDMFREVTYNRNGEPLGNVDDGTQLTRIVQNFDLREQLTSKASSSLFDFIEEDAQDE
;
A
#
# COMPACT_ATOMS: atom_id res chain seq x y z
N MET A 1 8.90 -4.34 -29.06
CA MET A 1 8.60 -5.18 -27.89
C MET A 1 8.72 -4.28 -26.68
N GLY A 2 7.60 -3.73 -26.24
CA GLY A 2 7.55 -2.92 -25.02
C GLY A 2 6.73 -3.71 -24.02
N MET A 3 7.37 -4.17 -22.95
CA MET A 3 6.71 -4.68 -21.76
C MET A 3 5.87 -3.54 -21.18
N LYS A 4 4.57 -3.76 -21.01
CA LYS A 4 3.71 -2.87 -20.24
C LYS A 4 3.67 -3.38 -18.80
N ILE A 5 4.64 -2.96 -18.00
CA ILE A 5 4.61 -3.19 -16.56
C ILE A 5 3.62 -2.19 -15.98
N THR A 6 2.40 -2.63 -15.68
CA THR A 6 1.33 -1.72 -15.28
C THR A 6 1.00 -1.84 -13.78
N HIS A 7 1.63 -2.73 -13.01
CA HIS A 7 1.12 -3.06 -11.67
C HIS A 7 2.18 -3.53 -10.65
N ILE A 8 3.39 -2.97 -10.63
CA ILE A 8 4.29 -3.13 -9.47
C ILE A 8 4.01 -1.97 -8.53
N VAL A 9 3.12 -2.19 -7.58
CA VAL A 9 2.68 -1.15 -6.66
C VAL A 9 3.30 -1.41 -5.28
N LEU A 10 4.28 -0.57 -4.93
CA LEU A 10 5.08 -0.58 -3.70
C LEU A 10 4.35 0.16 -2.56
N PRO A 11 3.94 -0.47 -1.42
CA PRO A 11 3.01 0.05 -0.39
C PRO A 11 3.34 1.39 0.32
N PHE A 12 4.43 2.06 -0.10
CA PHE A 12 4.79 3.41 0.34
C PHE A 12 4.82 4.45 -0.77
N VAL A 13 4.63 4.07 -2.03
CA VAL A 13 4.22 5.05 -3.05
C VAL A 13 2.72 5.33 -2.98
N PHE A 14 1.90 4.42 -2.40
CA PHE A 14 0.41 4.35 -2.40
C PHE A 14 -0.37 5.59 -1.96
N LEU A 15 -0.17 6.66 -2.70
CA LEU A 15 -0.82 6.86 -3.98
C LEU A 15 -0.42 5.86 -5.12
N PHE A 16 -1.34 5.51 -6.01
CA PHE A 16 -1.22 4.70 -7.26
C PHE A 16 -1.78 3.30 -7.22
N GLY A 17 -2.78 3.11 -8.07
CA GLY A 17 -3.14 1.86 -8.71
C GLY A 17 -2.83 1.93 -10.22
N PRO A 18 -3.39 1.04 -11.03
CA PRO A 18 -2.89 0.73 -12.35
C PRO A 18 -3.88 1.11 -13.46
N SER A 19 -3.37 1.22 -14.68
CA SER A 19 -4.14 1.62 -15.85
C SER A 19 -4.70 0.42 -16.63
N ALA A 20 -5.95 0.51 -17.09
CA ALA A 20 -6.53 -0.37 -18.10
C ALA A 20 -7.03 0.45 -19.30
N GLY A 21 -6.59 0.08 -20.51
CA GLY A 21 -7.12 0.53 -21.80
C GLY A 21 -7.50 -0.68 -22.66
N ALA A 22 -8.62 -0.61 -23.39
CA ALA A 22 -9.35 -1.77 -23.92
C ALA A 22 -9.36 -1.94 -25.47
N VAL A 23 -9.64 -3.20 -25.91
CA VAL A 23 -10.33 -3.72 -27.16
C VAL A 23 -9.48 -3.99 -28.46
N PRO A 24 -9.78 -4.98 -29.38
CA PRO A 24 -10.39 -6.35 -29.34
C PRO A 24 -9.62 -7.51 -30.07
N ASN A 25 -9.99 -8.76 -29.72
CA ASN A 25 -10.05 -10.07 -30.44
C ASN A 25 -9.31 -10.34 -31.77
N GLU A 26 -8.57 -11.47 -31.81
CA GLU A 26 -8.76 -12.51 -32.84
C GLU A 26 -8.32 -13.92 -32.33
N LYS A 27 -9.09 -14.95 -32.69
CA LYS A 27 -9.00 -16.36 -32.22
C LYS A 27 -7.93 -17.15 -32.98
N VAL A 28 -7.19 -18.02 -32.29
CA VAL A 28 -6.70 -19.31 -32.81
C VAL A 28 -6.75 -20.37 -31.69
N VAL A 29 -7.06 -21.62 -32.05
CA VAL A 29 -7.50 -22.74 -31.20
C VAL A 29 -6.41 -23.83 -31.13
N VAL A 30 -6.45 -24.64 -30.05
CA VAL A 30 -6.11 -26.10 -29.91
C VAL A 30 -4.88 -26.40 -29.01
N PRO A 31 -4.84 -27.45 -28.15
CA PRO A 31 -5.89 -28.38 -27.65
C PRO A 31 -6.05 -28.44 -26.12
N ARG A 32 -7.29 -28.70 -25.68
CA ARG A 32 -7.62 -29.24 -24.35
C ARG A 32 -7.31 -30.74 -24.31
N GLU A 33 -6.54 -31.17 -23.32
CA GLU A 33 -6.73 -32.49 -22.70
C GLU A 33 -7.11 -32.33 -21.22
N SER A 34 -8.41 -32.55 -20.99
CA SER A 34 -8.91 -33.41 -19.91
C SER A 34 -8.77 -32.97 -18.46
N ARG A 35 -9.63 -32.03 -18.04
CA ARG A 35 -10.39 -32.18 -16.77
C ARG A 35 -11.85 -31.80 -16.98
N SER A 36 -12.61 -32.70 -17.60
CA SER A 36 -14.06 -32.75 -17.41
C SER A 36 -14.33 -33.41 -16.06
N HIS A 37 -14.89 -32.67 -15.11
CA HIS A 37 -15.99 -33.12 -14.26
C HIS A 37 -16.48 -31.91 -13.44
N LEU A 38 -17.46 -31.21 -14.01
CA LEU A 38 -18.47 -30.48 -13.24
C LEU A 38 -19.36 -31.50 -12.51
N ASP A 39 -19.88 -31.07 -11.36
CA ASP A 39 -20.79 -31.72 -10.42
C ASP A 39 -20.16 -32.61 -9.33
N GLN A 40 -19.58 -31.97 -8.29
CA GLN A 40 -19.59 -32.49 -6.91
C GLN A 40 -19.80 -31.35 -5.90
N PRO A 41 -20.64 -31.55 -4.86
CA PRO A 41 -20.86 -30.58 -3.78
C PRO A 41 -19.68 -30.57 -2.81
N ASP A 42 -19.41 -29.40 -2.20
CA ASP A 42 -18.52 -29.17 -1.05
C ASP A 42 -17.41 -30.20 -0.84
N LYS A 43 -16.34 -30.13 -1.65
CA LYS A 43 -15.05 -30.67 -1.21
C LYS A 43 -14.41 -29.65 -0.29
N GLU A 44 -14.39 -29.96 1.00
CA GLU A 44 -13.39 -29.42 1.93
C GLU A 44 -12.05 -29.38 1.17
N LYS A 45 -11.47 -28.18 0.99
CA LYS A 45 -10.06 -28.05 0.64
C LYS A 45 -9.31 -28.94 1.62
N GLU A 46 -8.59 -29.96 1.14
CA GLU A 46 -7.69 -30.74 1.98
C GLU A 46 -6.73 -29.75 2.64
N ARG A 47 -6.97 -29.42 3.91
CA ARG A 47 -6.09 -28.54 4.68
C ARG A 47 -4.78 -29.29 4.86
N PHE A 48 -3.75 -28.87 4.15
CA PHE A 48 -2.43 -29.44 4.33
C PHE A 48 -1.95 -29.13 5.75
N THR A 49 -1.62 -30.17 6.50
CA THR A 49 -1.02 -30.01 7.83
C THR A 49 0.49 -29.88 7.71
N PHE A 50 1.04 -28.75 8.14
CA PHE A 50 2.48 -28.51 8.18
C PHE A 50 3.08 -28.84 9.54
N SER A 51 4.38 -29.14 9.55
CA SER A 51 5.20 -28.89 10.73
C SER A 51 5.64 -27.43 10.74
N ALA A 52 5.81 -26.81 11.91
CA ALA A 52 6.28 -25.43 11.98
C ALA A 52 7.60 -25.19 11.19
N PRO A 53 8.61 -26.08 11.22
CA PRO A 53 9.80 -25.93 10.38
C PRO A 53 9.50 -25.93 8.88
N LEU A 54 8.57 -26.78 8.43
CA LEU A 54 8.17 -26.85 7.02
C LEU A 54 7.43 -25.57 6.60
N PHE A 55 6.54 -25.04 7.44
CA PHE A 55 5.85 -23.77 7.19
C PHE A 55 6.85 -22.64 6.94
N TRP A 56 7.81 -22.46 7.86
CA TRP A 56 8.81 -21.40 7.73
C TRP A 56 9.72 -21.61 6.53
N GLN A 57 10.08 -22.85 6.21
CA GLN A 57 10.88 -23.15 5.02
C GLN A 57 10.13 -22.79 3.73
N LEU A 58 8.86 -23.16 3.61
CA LEU A 58 8.05 -22.84 2.44
C LEU A 58 7.89 -21.33 2.28
N MET A 59 7.56 -20.65 3.38
CA MET A 59 7.41 -19.20 3.39
C MET A 59 8.70 -18.49 2.96
N GLN A 60 9.86 -18.85 3.52
CA GLN A 60 11.13 -18.24 3.13
C GLN A 60 11.48 -18.52 1.67
N ASN A 61 11.33 -19.76 1.21
CA ASN A 61 11.59 -20.09 -0.19
C ASN A 61 10.70 -19.29 -1.16
N SER A 62 9.43 -19.11 -0.81
CA SER A 62 8.50 -18.30 -1.62
C SER A 62 8.85 -16.82 -1.60
N VAL A 63 9.21 -16.27 -0.43
CA VAL A 63 9.66 -14.88 -0.32
C VAL A 63 10.92 -14.66 -1.15
N ASP A 64 11.93 -15.53 -1.00
CA ASP A 64 13.19 -15.43 -1.73
C ASP A 64 12.96 -15.51 -3.24
N GLN A 65 12.14 -16.46 -3.71
CA GLN A 65 11.82 -16.59 -5.13
C GLN A 65 11.15 -15.33 -5.68
N ILE A 66 10.14 -14.79 -4.99
CA ILE A 66 9.44 -13.58 -5.43
C ILE A 66 10.40 -12.38 -5.47
N LEU A 67 11.28 -12.25 -4.48
CA LEU A 67 12.26 -11.17 -4.45
C LEU A 67 13.31 -11.31 -5.55
N ASP A 68 13.82 -12.50 -5.83
CA ASP A 68 14.76 -12.76 -6.92
C ASP A 68 14.16 -12.36 -8.28
N ASP A 69 12.86 -12.59 -8.48
CA ASP A 69 12.14 -12.22 -9.70
C ASP A 69 11.87 -10.71 -9.79
N MET A 70 11.60 -10.06 -8.65
CA MET A 70 11.23 -8.63 -8.61
C MET A 70 12.42 -7.68 -8.53
N GLU A 71 13.44 -7.97 -7.71
CA GLU A 71 14.55 -7.06 -7.38
C GLU A 71 15.24 -6.44 -8.62
N PRO A 72 15.51 -7.19 -9.71
CA PRO A 72 16.12 -6.62 -10.92
C PRO A 72 15.28 -5.54 -11.62
N THR A 73 13.98 -5.45 -11.31
CA THR A 73 13.03 -4.52 -11.94
C THR A 73 12.68 -3.33 -11.06
N LEU A 74 12.94 -3.39 -9.75
CA LEU A 74 12.49 -2.38 -8.80
C LEU A 74 13.13 -1.01 -9.01
N GLU A 75 14.46 -0.98 -9.14
CA GLU A 75 15.19 0.29 -9.30
C GLU A 75 14.78 1.05 -10.58
N PRO A 76 14.72 0.41 -11.78
CA PRO A 76 14.21 1.07 -12.97
C PRO A 76 12.77 1.60 -12.83
N ILE A 77 11.88 0.84 -12.19
CA ILE A 77 10.50 1.26 -11.94
C ILE A 77 10.46 2.44 -10.99
N TRP A 78 11.28 2.41 -9.93
CA TRP A 78 11.39 3.50 -8.97
C TRP A 78 11.87 4.79 -9.64
N GLU A 79 12.90 4.70 -10.47
CA GLU A 79 13.42 5.83 -11.24
C GLU A 79 12.36 6.42 -12.18
N GLU A 80 11.58 5.57 -12.85
CA GLU A 80 10.50 6.01 -13.75
C GLU A 80 9.36 6.68 -12.98
N LEU A 81 8.94 6.11 -11.85
CA LEU A 81 7.92 6.69 -10.99
C LEU A 81 8.35 8.07 -10.50
N MET A 82 9.60 8.20 -10.03
CA MET A 82 10.11 9.44 -9.44
C MET A 82 10.59 10.48 -10.46
N ALA A 83 10.53 10.17 -11.76
CA ALA A 83 10.87 11.11 -12.81
C ALA A 83 9.84 12.25 -12.91
N PRO A 84 10.27 13.53 -12.95
CA PRO A 84 9.38 14.65 -13.21
C PRO A 84 8.63 14.49 -14.53
N THR A 85 7.31 14.66 -14.51
CA THR A 85 6.45 14.53 -15.70
C THR A 85 6.11 15.87 -16.35
N GLY A 86 6.49 16.98 -15.72
CA GLY A 86 6.19 18.32 -16.21
C GLY A 86 7.16 19.37 -15.70
N SER A 87 7.01 20.60 -16.21
CA SER A 87 7.78 21.74 -15.76
C SER A 87 7.44 22.15 -14.33
N MET A 88 8.43 22.68 -13.61
CA MET A 88 8.26 23.33 -12.30
C MET A 88 7.05 24.29 -12.27
N ASN A 89 6.15 24.08 -11.32
CA ASN A 89 5.09 25.03 -10.99
C ASN A 89 5.58 25.94 -9.84
N PRO A 90 5.78 27.26 -10.03
CA PRO A 90 6.31 28.12 -8.97
C PRO A 90 5.38 28.31 -7.77
N ASP A 91 4.06 28.10 -7.94
CA ASP A 91 3.04 28.33 -6.91
C ASP A 91 2.52 27.03 -6.30
N TRP A 92 3.22 25.91 -6.51
CA TRP A 92 2.78 24.58 -6.09
C TRP A 92 2.48 24.47 -4.59
N GLN A 93 3.25 25.17 -3.75
CA GLN A 93 3.06 25.18 -2.29
C GLN A 93 1.74 25.82 -1.86
N GLU A 94 1.21 26.75 -2.65
CA GLU A 94 -0.05 27.44 -2.38
C GLU A 94 -1.24 26.81 -3.11
N ALA A 95 -0.97 25.84 -4.00
CA ALA A 95 -1.98 25.11 -4.72
C ALA A 95 -2.83 24.23 -3.78
N GLY A 96 -4.00 23.84 -4.25
CA GLY A 96 -4.90 22.95 -3.51
C GLY A 96 -5.59 23.57 -2.29
N VAL A 97 -6.13 22.70 -1.44
CA VAL A 97 -6.89 23.04 -0.24
C VAL A 97 -6.03 22.92 1.02
N ASP A 98 -6.34 23.73 2.02
CA ASP A 98 -5.78 23.57 3.36
C ASP A 98 -6.51 22.42 4.08
N VAL A 99 -5.99 21.21 3.90
CA VAL A 99 -6.60 19.99 4.47
C VAL A 99 -6.58 19.99 6.00
N LEU A 100 -5.57 20.62 6.61
CA LEU A 100 -5.47 20.74 8.06
C LEU A 100 -6.56 21.67 8.63
N ALA A 101 -6.80 22.81 7.99
CA ALA A 101 -7.93 23.68 8.35
C ALA A 101 -9.29 22.97 8.15
N LEU A 102 -9.43 22.19 7.09
CA LEU A 102 -10.65 21.41 6.84
C LEU A 102 -10.88 20.31 7.88
N LEU A 103 -9.85 19.58 8.29
CA LEU A 103 -9.94 18.55 9.33
C LEU A 103 -10.22 19.16 10.71
N SER A 104 -9.53 20.24 11.07
CA SER A 104 -9.67 20.90 12.37
C SER A 104 -11.02 21.61 12.56
N SER A 105 -11.63 22.13 11.50
CA SER A 105 -12.93 22.80 11.55
C SER A 105 -14.13 21.84 11.66
N ARG A 106 -13.93 20.53 11.46
CA ARG A 106 -15.00 19.54 11.61
C ARG A 106 -15.24 19.17 13.07
N SER A 107 -16.44 18.61 13.33
CA SER A 107 -16.75 18.00 14.62
C SER A 107 -15.69 16.96 14.99
N GLY A 108 -15.18 17.05 16.21
CA GLY A 108 -14.08 16.21 16.71
C GLY A 108 -12.67 16.69 16.34
N GLY A 109 -12.53 17.72 15.49
CA GLY A 109 -11.25 18.25 15.04
C GLY A 109 -10.32 17.17 14.49
N PHE A 110 -9.02 17.35 14.64
CA PHE A 110 -8.01 16.36 14.24
C PHE A 110 -8.21 14.96 14.85
N ALA A 111 -8.59 14.88 16.13
CA ALA A 111 -8.76 13.58 16.80
C ALA A 111 -9.97 12.78 16.28
N GLY A 112 -10.92 13.45 15.62
CA GLY A 112 -12.14 12.84 15.10
C GLY A 112 -12.16 12.64 13.58
N ASN A 113 -11.18 13.17 12.85
CA ASN A 113 -11.16 13.15 11.39
C ASN A 113 -9.80 12.67 10.84
N ALA A 114 -9.83 11.94 9.73
CA ALA A 114 -8.67 11.43 9.02
C ALA A 114 -8.91 11.46 7.52
N LEU A 115 -7.85 11.30 6.73
CA LEU A 115 -7.93 11.14 5.28
C LEU A 115 -7.88 9.66 4.93
N LEU A 116 -8.91 9.16 4.26
CA LEU A 116 -8.95 7.80 3.73
C LEU A 116 -8.74 7.83 2.23
N SER A 117 -7.72 7.13 1.77
CA SER A 117 -7.50 6.80 0.37
C SER A 117 -7.98 5.37 0.11
N SER A 118 -8.81 5.17 -0.93
CA SER A 118 -9.45 3.86 -1.22
C SER A 118 -8.93 3.22 -2.52
N GLY A 119 -7.70 3.52 -2.92
CA GLY A 119 -7.02 2.88 -4.05
C GLY A 119 -6.63 1.43 -3.75
N GLU A 120 -5.72 0.88 -4.55
CA GLU A 120 -5.31 -0.54 -4.48
C GLU A 120 -4.65 -0.94 -3.16
N SER A 121 -3.85 -0.06 -2.56
CA SER A 121 -3.56 -0.13 -1.13
C SER A 121 -4.33 0.99 -0.44
N PRO A 122 -5.47 0.65 0.18
CA PRO A 122 -6.15 1.58 1.04
C PRO A 122 -5.22 2.07 2.14
N SER A 123 -5.29 3.37 2.41
CA SER A 123 -4.50 4.02 3.45
C SER A 123 -5.33 5.03 4.22
N ILE A 124 -4.99 5.24 5.50
CA ILE A 124 -5.61 6.25 6.34
C ILE A 124 -4.56 7.10 7.03
N THR A 125 -4.60 8.41 6.78
CA THR A 125 -3.65 9.39 7.28
C THR A 125 -4.29 10.27 8.35
N PHE A 126 -3.58 10.39 9.47
CA PHE A 126 -3.96 11.17 10.64
C PHE A 126 -3.05 12.39 10.78
N PHE A 127 -3.64 13.52 11.18
CA PHE A 127 -2.93 14.75 11.48
C PHE A 127 -3.25 15.17 12.90
N GLY A 128 -2.63 14.52 13.87
CA GLY A 128 -2.86 14.70 15.30
C GLY A 128 -2.67 13.39 16.04
N ARG A 129 -2.87 13.43 17.37
CA ARG A 129 -2.73 12.24 18.21
C ARG A 129 -3.69 11.13 17.76
N ILE A 130 -3.13 9.97 17.42
CA ILE A 130 -3.91 8.83 16.95
C ILE A 130 -4.55 8.12 18.15
N PRO A 131 -5.87 7.84 18.13
CA PRO A 131 -6.54 7.19 19.25
C PRO A 131 -6.01 5.75 19.47
N PRO A 132 -5.52 5.38 20.68
CA PRO A 132 -5.00 4.04 20.94
C PRO A 132 -6.00 2.91 20.69
N LYS A 133 -7.30 3.21 20.86
CA LYS A 133 -8.41 2.28 20.62
C LYS A 133 -8.50 1.77 19.17
N LEU A 134 -7.81 2.40 18.21
CA LEU A 134 -7.79 1.94 16.81
C LEU A 134 -7.06 0.60 16.65
N LEU A 135 -6.12 0.32 17.55
CA LEU A 135 -5.33 -0.91 17.53
C LEU A 135 -5.94 -2.03 18.39
N LYS A 136 -7.16 -1.86 18.91
CA LYS A 136 -7.76 -2.86 19.84
C LYS A 136 -7.84 -4.29 19.26
N ASP A 137 -7.96 -4.39 17.93
CA ASP A 137 -8.08 -5.66 17.20
C ASP A 137 -6.77 -6.00 16.45
N TRP A 138 -5.67 -5.32 16.77
CA TRP A 138 -4.40 -5.41 16.05
C TRP A 138 -3.26 -5.80 16.99
N GLN A 139 -2.53 -6.84 16.62
CA GLN A 139 -1.36 -7.30 17.36
C GLN A 139 -0.09 -6.77 16.69
N LEU A 140 0.78 -6.10 17.46
CA LEU A 140 2.10 -5.72 16.99
C LEU A 140 2.95 -6.97 16.75
N ILE A 141 3.51 -7.12 15.55
CA ILE A 141 4.40 -8.23 15.19
C ILE A 141 5.83 -7.77 14.89
N HIS A 142 6.00 -6.52 14.48
CA HIS A 142 7.31 -5.92 14.23
C HIS A 142 7.30 -4.43 14.57
N ALA A 143 8.39 -3.95 15.15
CA ALA A 143 8.66 -2.54 15.36
C ALA A 143 10.10 -2.26 14.94
N GLY A 144 10.27 -1.41 13.94
CA GLY A 144 11.58 -0.89 13.55
C GLY A 144 12.19 -0.08 14.69
N GLU A 145 13.53 -0.05 14.73
CA GLU A 145 14.29 0.59 15.81
C GLU A 145 14.00 2.09 15.98
N ASN A 146 13.63 2.76 14.88
CA ASN A 146 13.35 4.19 14.82
C ASN A 146 11.84 4.46 14.66
N SER A 147 11.00 3.48 14.96
CA SER A 147 9.55 3.57 14.83
C SER A 147 8.90 4.15 16.09
N THR A 148 7.91 5.03 15.90
CA THR A 148 7.13 5.63 16.99
C THR A 148 5.80 4.91 17.16
N GLU A 149 5.30 4.80 18.40
CA GLU A 149 3.95 4.27 18.62
C GLU A 149 2.88 5.23 18.09
N PRO A 150 1.77 4.74 17.49
CA PRO A 150 0.73 5.62 16.96
C PRO A 150 0.16 6.61 17.99
N GLY A 151 0.05 6.19 19.25
CA GLY A 151 -0.45 7.05 20.34
C GLY A 151 0.46 8.21 20.75
N GLU A 152 1.72 8.16 20.32
CA GLU A 152 2.79 9.15 20.57
C GLU A 152 3.07 10.03 19.33
N ALA A 153 2.73 9.54 18.15
CA ALA A 153 2.88 10.26 16.89
C ALA A 153 1.97 11.50 16.82
N VAL A 154 2.49 12.60 16.26
CA VAL A 154 1.71 13.83 16.01
C VAL A 154 1.00 13.81 14.65
N SER A 155 1.39 12.90 13.77
CA SER A 155 0.75 12.57 12.50
C SER A 155 1.24 11.18 12.08
N GLY A 156 0.56 10.52 11.15
CA GLY A 156 1.00 9.23 10.66
C GLY A 156 -0.07 8.52 9.85
N GLY A 157 0.32 7.45 9.18
CA GLY A 157 -0.54 6.70 8.27
C GLY A 157 -0.58 5.23 8.61
N PHE A 158 -1.74 4.60 8.40
CA PHE A 158 -1.82 3.15 8.26
C PHE A 158 -2.07 2.78 6.81
N VAL A 159 -1.37 1.76 6.33
CA VAL A 159 -1.54 1.19 4.99
C VAL A 159 -1.76 -0.31 5.13
N ALA A 160 -2.63 -0.90 4.31
CA ALA A 160 -2.74 -2.36 4.22
C ALA A 160 -1.54 -2.95 3.47
N LEU A 161 -0.94 -4.00 4.03
CA LEU A 161 0.01 -4.88 3.32
C LEU A 161 -0.69 -6.16 2.81
N GLY A 162 -2.01 -6.11 2.68
CA GLY A 162 -2.86 -7.25 2.38
C GLY A 162 -4.05 -7.36 3.34
N LYS A 163 -4.67 -8.54 3.39
CA LYS A 163 -5.93 -8.76 4.14
C LYS A 163 -5.77 -8.90 5.66
N ARG A 164 -4.56 -9.16 6.14
CA ARG A 164 -4.29 -9.44 7.57
C ARG A 164 -3.27 -8.49 8.19
N HIS A 165 -2.54 -7.75 7.37
CA HIS A 165 -1.43 -6.94 7.82
C HIS A 165 -1.67 -5.47 7.50
N ILE A 166 -1.36 -4.62 8.47
CA ILE A 166 -1.23 -3.19 8.26
C ILE A 166 0.13 -2.73 8.74
N VAL A 167 0.69 -1.75 8.05
CA VAL A 167 1.88 -1.04 8.46
C VAL A 167 1.48 0.34 8.96
N PHE A 168 2.12 0.78 10.04
CA PHE A 168 2.07 2.15 10.52
C PHE A 168 3.39 2.85 10.22
N PHE A 169 3.29 4.05 9.68
CA PHE A 169 4.41 4.95 9.48
C PHE A 169 4.16 6.27 10.21
N ASP A 170 5.17 6.71 10.95
CA ASP A 170 5.14 7.96 11.69
C ASP A 170 5.37 9.15 10.76
N GLY A 171 4.36 10.02 10.68
CA GLY A 171 4.40 11.25 9.90
C GLY A 171 5.07 12.41 10.63
N THR A 172 5.56 12.23 11.87
CA THR A 172 6.23 13.30 12.65
C THR A 172 7.42 13.92 11.92
N LYS A 173 8.05 13.18 11.00
CA LYS A 173 9.10 13.68 10.14
C LYS A 173 8.59 14.55 8.99
N THR A 174 7.29 14.73 8.78
CA THR A 174 6.76 15.59 7.71
C THR A 174 6.67 17.06 8.15
N GLU A 175 6.86 17.96 7.19
CA GLU A 175 6.71 19.40 7.38
C GLU A 175 5.67 20.00 6.45
N MET A 176 5.21 21.20 6.80
CA MET A 176 4.33 21.99 5.93
C MET A 176 5.13 23.00 5.14
N LEU A 177 5.00 22.97 3.82
CA LEU A 177 5.42 24.06 2.93
C LEU A 177 4.18 24.68 2.28
N GLY A 178 3.73 25.83 2.79
CA GLY A 178 2.43 26.37 2.42
C GLY A 178 1.33 25.38 2.80
N ARG A 179 0.60 24.89 1.80
CA ARG A 179 -0.46 23.86 1.91
C ARG A 179 0.03 22.44 1.61
N ALA A 180 1.28 22.27 1.21
CA ALA A 180 1.85 20.97 0.89
C ALA A 180 2.39 20.27 2.14
N HIS A 181 2.23 18.94 2.16
CA HIS A 181 2.81 18.04 3.15
C HIS A 181 4.07 17.40 2.56
N CYS A 182 5.23 17.72 3.12
CA CYS A 182 6.51 17.31 2.57
C CYS A 182 7.30 16.42 3.52
N THR A 183 8.06 15.48 2.95
CA THR A 183 9.19 14.88 3.65
C THR A 183 10.41 15.81 3.52
N PRO A 184 10.95 16.35 4.63
CA PRO A 184 12.03 17.35 4.62
C PRO A 184 13.37 16.75 4.16
N GLU A 185 13.59 15.47 4.44
CA GLU A 185 14.70 14.66 3.99
C GLU A 185 14.19 13.34 3.44
N GLY A 186 14.98 12.73 2.55
CA GLY A 186 14.73 11.36 2.15
C GLY A 186 14.87 10.44 3.36
N ILE A 187 14.18 9.31 3.33
CA ILE A 187 14.24 8.31 4.40
C ILE A 187 15.01 7.11 3.86
N GLU A 188 16.24 6.99 4.33
CA GLU A 188 17.04 5.77 4.19
C GLU A 188 16.50 4.70 5.16
N ASP A 189 16.62 3.42 4.79
CA ASP A 189 16.14 2.28 5.58
C ASP A 189 14.72 2.50 6.15
N LEU A 190 13.80 2.72 5.23
CA LEU A 190 12.39 2.98 5.52
C LEU A 190 11.75 1.95 6.48
N PRO A 191 12.06 0.62 6.43
CA PRO A 191 11.57 -0.36 7.41
C PRO A 191 11.91 -0.05 8.87
N SER A 192 13.05 0.60 9.15
CA SER A 192 13.43 0.98 10.52
C SER A 192 12.43 1.95 11.16
N HIS A 193 11.59 2.61 10.36
CA HIS A 193 10.57 3.56 10.78
C HIS A 193 9.16 2.97 10.88
N PHE A 194 8.97 1.68 10.56
CA PHE A 194 7.65 1.05 10.53
C PHE A 194 7.29 0.27 11.78
N ARG A 195 5.99 0.18 12.02
CA ARG A 195 5.41 -0.83 12.91
C ARG A 195 4.43 -1.67 12.11
N VAL A 196 4.60 -2.98 12.14
CA VAL A 196 3.72 -3.91 11.43
C VAL A 196 2.79 -4.55 12.43
N TYR A 197 1.50 -4.55 12.10
CA TYR A 197 0.45 -5.15 12.89
C TYR A 197 -0.28 -6.23 12.10
N ARG A 198 -0.72 -7.27 12.81
CA ARG A 198 -1.55 -8.36 12.29
C ARG A 198 -2.94 -8.32 12.93
N ASP A 199 -3.99 -8.59 12.16
CA ASP A 199 -5.36 -8.64 12.68
C ASP A 199 -5.48 -9.81 13.68
N SER A 200 -5.69 -9.47 14.95
CA SER A 200 -5.73 -10.40 16.07
C SER A 200 -6.95 -11.33 16.06
N ARG A 201 -7.94 -11.07 15.19
CA ARG A 201 -9.10 -11.96 15.01
C ARG A 201 -8.76 -13.25 14.28
N PHE A 202 -7.64 -13.29 13.58
CA PHE A 202 -7.12 -14.50 12.95
C PHE A 202 -6.03 -15.04 13.87
N SER A 203 -6.17 -16.25 14.40
CA SER A 203 -5.06 -16.92 15.09
C SER A 203 -3.93 -17.18 14.09
N PHE A 204 -2.68 -17.04 14.50
CA PHE A 204 -1.54 -17.47 13.69
C PHE A 204 -1.34 -18.98 13.88
N ASP A 205 -1.39 -19.74 12.79
CA ASP A 205 -1.32 -21.19 12.80
C ASP A 205 -0.36 -21.72 11.72
N THR A 206 0.87 -22.01 12.15
CA THR A 206 1.90 -22.65 11.33
C THR A 206 1.61 -24.11 10.95
N THR A 207 0.50 -24.69 11.42
CA THR A 207 0.11 -26.07 11.09
C THR A 207 -0.81 -26.14 9.88
N THR A 208 -1.27 -25.01 9.33
CA THR A 208 -2.10 -24.95 8.11
C THR A 208 -1.51 -23.98 7.09
N ASP A 209 -2.04 -24.01 5.86
CA ASP A 209 -1.66 -23.10 4.77
C ASP A 209 -2.40 -21.76 4.87
N GLU A 210 -3.38 -21.63 5.77
CA GLU A 210 -4.23 -20.44 5.87
C GLU A 210 -3.45 -19.16 6.14
N ASP A 211 -2.27 -19.27 6.76
CA ASP A 211 -1.37 -18.15 7.06
C ASP A 211 -0.18 -18.05 6.09
N LEU A 212 -0.01 -18.97 5.13
CA LEU A 212 1.18 -18.94 4.28
C LEU A 212 1.17 -17.71 3.37
N ASP A 213 0.15 -17.55 2.53
CA ASP A 213 0.07 -16.45 1.57
C ASP A 213 0.05 -15.06 2.22
N PRO A 214 -0.75 -14.79 3.28
CA PRO A 214 -0.79 -13.46 3.89
C PRO A 214 0.53 -13.04 4.57
N GLU A 215 1.33 -14.00 5.03
CA GLU A 215 2.63 -13.74 5.64
C GLU A 215 3.71 -13.58 4.58
N ILE A 216 3.68 -14.38 3.49
CA ILE A 216 4.53 -14.17 2.31
C ILE A 216 4.30 -12.75 1.75
N GLU A 217 3.04 -12.35 1.54
CA GLU A 217 2.69 -11.03 1.01
C GLU A 217 3.26 -9.91 1.89
N ALA A 218 3.02 -9.97 3.20
CA ALA A 218 3.54 -8.97 4.12
C ALA A 218 5.08 -8.94 4.16
N MET A 219 5.74 -10.09 4.10
CA MET A 219 7.20 -10.17 4.12
C MET A 219 7.84 -9.66 2.83
N VAL A 220 7.30 -10.03 1.67
CA VAL A 220 7.75 -9.51 0.37
C VAL A 220 7.62 -7.99 0.38
N LEU A 221 6.43 -7.45 0.68
CA LEU A 221 6.21 -6.01 0.69
C LEU A 221 7.16 -5.27 1.64
N MET A 222 7.39 -5.81 2.84
CA MET A 222 8.34 -5.24 3.79
C MET A 222 9.79 -5.26 3.28
N ARG A 223 10.18 -6.30 2.54
CA ARG A 223 11.52 -6.41 1.92
C ARG A 223 11.69 -5.48 0.73
N LEU A 224 10.65 -5.34 -0.10
CA LEU A 224 10.64 -4.37 -1.18
C LEU A 224 10.85 -2.94 -0.65
N PHE A 225 10.30 -2.61 0.52
CA PHE A 225 10.57 -1.31 1.17
C PHE A 225 11.98 -1.15 1.69
N ALA A 226 12.62 -2.25 2.10
CA ALA A 226 14.01 -2.20 2.54
C ALA A 226 14.96 -1.89 1.38
N ALA A 227 14.57 -2.20 0.14
CA ALA A 227 15.38 -2.03 -1.04
C ALA A 227 15.31 -0.61 -1.63
N ILE A 228 14.47 0.27 -1.10
CA ILE A 228 14.15 1.56 -1.73
C ILE A 228 14.29 2.71 -0.74
N ASP A 229 15.15 3.68 -1.08
CA ASP A 229 15.23 4.95 -0.37
C ASP A 229 14.02 5.82 -0.74
N PHE A 230 13.34 6.35 0.28
CA PHE A 230 12.20 7.22 0.07
C PHE A 230 12.66 8.66 -0.22
N PRO A 231 12.43 9.24 -1.41
CA PRO A 231 12.95 10.56 -1.75
C PRO A 231 12.15 11.68 -1.06
N GLN A 232 12.68 12.91 -1.17
CA GLN A 232 11.95 14.10 -0.76
C GLN A 232 10.77 14.37 -1.70
N ILE A 233 9.56 14.04 -1.26
CA ILE A 233 8.32 14.34 -1.97
C ILE A 233 7.44 15.29 -1.18
N CYS A 234 6.52 15.93 -1.89
CA CYS A 234 5.55 16.84 -1.32
C CYS A 234 4.16 16.60 -1.92
N VAL A 235 3.16 16.41 -1.08
CA VAL A 235 1.78 16.13 -1.48
C VAL A 235 0.90 17.36 -1.25
N VAL A 236 0.14 17.74 -2.27
CA VAL A 236 -0.90 18.76 -2.26
C VAL A 236 -2.25 18.10 -2.50
N TYR A 237 -3.29 18.59 -1.84
CA TYR A 237 -4.66 18.08 -2.01
C TYR A 237 -5.49 19.06 -2.84
N GLU A 238 -5.98 18.64 -4.01
CA GLU A 238 -6.90 19.41 -4.84
C GLU A 238 -8.35 18.99 -4.59
N ALA A 239 -9.30 19.94 -4.59
CA ALA A 239 -10.71 19.61 -4.42
C ALA A 239 -11.27 18.86 -5.65
N ALA A 240 -11.72 17.63 -5.46
CA ALA A 240 -12.36 16.80 -6.49
C ALA A 240 -13.89 16.70 -6.30
N GLY A 241 -14.40 17.14 -5.14
CA GLY A 241 -15.82 17.16 -4.84
C GLY A 241 -16.07 17.53 -3.38
N LYS A 242 -17.32 17.36 -2.92
CA LYS A 242 -17.62 17.55 -1.50
C LYS A 242 -16.90 16.47 -0.69
N ASP A 243 -15.96 16.90 0.14
CA ASP A 243 -15.16 16.04 1.03
C ASP A 243 -14.29 15.01 0.29
N MET A 244 -14.01 15.26 -0.98
CA MET A 244 -13.18 14.43 -1.84
C MET A 244 -12.04 15.26 -2.42
N PHE A 245 -10.85 14.69 -2.39
CA PHE A 245 -9.60 15.33 -2.74
C PHE A 245 -8.83 14.43 -3.70
N ARG A 246 -8.18 15.06 -4.67
CA ARG A 246 -7.15 14.45 -5.49
C ARG A 246 -5.81 14.82 -4.88
N GLU A 247 -4.93 13.85 -4.73
CA GLU A 247 -3.56 14.12 -4.31
C GLU A 247 -2.71 14.42 -5.55
N VAL A 248 -1.83 15.40 -5.41
CA VAL A 248 -0.85 15.79 -6.42
C VAL A 248 0.50 15.89 -5.73
N THR A 249 1.40 15.04 -6.17
CA THR A 249 2.76 14.86 -5.68
C THR A 249 3.73 15.68 -6.53
N TYR A 250 4.60 16.38 -5.84
CA TYR A 250 5.70 17.14 -6.39
C TYR A 250 7.00 16.62 -5.80
N ASN A 251 8.08 16.73 -6.57
CA ASN A 251 9.39 16.75 -5.96
C ASN A 251 9.59 18.08 -5.20
N ARG A 252 10.68 18.18 -4.44
CA ARG A 252 10.95 19.37 -3.63
C ARG A 252 11.11 20.67 -4.42
N ASN A 253 11.44 20.58 -5.72
CA ASN A 253 11.57 21.73 -6.60
C ASN A 253 10.22 22.22 -7.13
N GLY A 254 9.12 21.51 -6.91
CA GLY A 254 7.80 21.84 -7.44
C GLY A 254 7.54 21.30 -8.85
N GLU A 255 8.33 20.33 -9.29
CA GLU A 255 8.06 19.61 -10.53
C GLU A 255 7.11 18.44 -10.22
N PRO A 256 6.00 18.29 -10.99
CA PRO A 256 5.01 17.26 -10.72
C PRO A 256 5.58 15.87 -10.97
N LEU A 257 5.24 14.93 -10.09
CA LEU A 257 5.57 13.52 -10.22
C LEU A 257 4.32 12.79 -10.70
N GLY A 258 3.89 13.00 -11.94
CA GLY A 258 2.63 12.42 -12.44
C GLY A 258 2.65 10.90 -12.68
N ASN A 259 3.83 10.26 -12.66
CA ASN A 259 3.95 8.80 -12.69
C ASN A 259 3.83 8.20 -11.29
N VAL A 260 4.12 9.03 -10.29
CA VAL A 260 3.48 8.96 -8.98
C VAL A 260 2.00 9.25 -9.36
N ASP A 261 1.46 10.46 -9.40
CA ASP A 261 -0.01 10.72 -9.49
C ASP A 261 -0.85 10.07 -10.64
N ASP A 262 -1.49 8.92 -10.42
CA ASP A 262 -2.41 8.29 -11.40
C ASP A 262 -3.67 9.14 -11.71
N GLY A 263 -3.93 10.18 -10.91
CA GLY A 263 -5.01 11.14 -11.10
C GLY A 263 -6.43 10.58 -10.94
N THR A 264 -6.57 9.31 -10.56
CA THR A 264 -7.84 8.61 -10.36
C THR A 264 -8.13 8.36 -8.88
N GLN A 265 -7.10 8.30 -8.05
CA GLN A 265 -7.26 8.07 -6.63
C GLN A 265 -7.89 9.29 -5.93
N LEU A 266 -8.99 9.01 -5.24
CA LEU A 266 -9.70 10.00 -4.45
C LEU A 266 -9.53 9.71 -2.97
N THR A 267 -9.04 10.72 -2.27
CA THR A 267 -8.94 10.75 -0.83
C THR A 267 -10.14 11.49 -0.25
N ARG A 268 -10.66 11.03 0.88
CA ARG A 268 -11.84 11.63 1.51
C ARG A 268 -11.67 11.77 3.01
N ILE A 269 -12.35 12.76 3.60
CA ILE A 269 -12.39 12.88 5.05
C ILE A 269 -13.34 11.83 5.63
N VAL A 270 -12.85 11.02 6.55
CA VAL A 270 -13.63 10.02 7.29
C VAL A 270 -13.63 10.30 8.79
N GLN A 271 -14.66 9.78 9.44
CA GLN A 271 -14.85 9.75 10.89
C GLN A 271 -15.09 8.31 11.33
N ASN A 272 -15.05 8.04 12.64
CA ASN A 272 -15.30 6.70 13.22
C ASN A 272 -14.40 5.62 12.60
N PHE A 273 -13.10 5.74 12.84
CA PHE A 273 -12.08 4.91 12.22
C PHE A 273 -12.23 3.44 12.66
N ASP A 274 -12.50 2.56 11.70
CA ASP A 274 -12.34 1.12 11.82
C ASP A 274 -11.31 0.71 10.76
N LEU A 275 -10.07 0.47 11.20
CA LEU A 275 -8.95 0.18 10.31
C LEU A 275 -9.19 -1.08 9.47
N ARG A 276 -9.91 -2.07 9.99
CA ARG A 276 -10.19 -3.29 9.22
C ARG A 276 -11.22 -3.03 8.13
N GLU A 277 -12.34 -2.39 8.47
CA GLU A 277 -13.37 -2.04 7.48
C GLU A 277 -12.80 -1.12 6.40
N GLN A 278 -11.94 -0.19 6.79
CA GLN A 278 -11.43 0.83 5.87
C GLN A 278 -10.25 0.34 5.04
N LEU A 279 -9.40 -0.53 5.57
CA LEU A 279 -8.18 -0.96 4.91
C LEU A 279 -8.28 -2.42 4.43
N THR A 280 -8.23 -3.38 5.34
CA THR A 280 -8.00 -4.78 4.96
C THR A 280 -9.20 -5.50 4.37
N SER A 281 -10.43 -5.05 4.66
CA SER A 281 -11.63 -5.60 3.99
C SER A 281 -11.71 -5.25 2.51
N LYS A 282 -10.95 -4.23 2.08
CA LYS A 282 -10.90 -3.72 0.71
C LYS A 282 -9.60 -4.05 -0.01
N ALA A 283 -8.60 -4.55 0.70
CA ALA A 283 -7.35 -5.00 0.11
C ALA A 283 -7.61 -6.22 -0.80
N SER A 284 -7.31 -6.08 -2.09
CA SER A 284 -7.15 -7.22 -2.98
C SER A 284 -5.83 -7.93 -2.64
N SER A 285 -5.75 -9.22 -2.96
CA SER A 285 -4.52 -10.00 -2.84
C SER A 285 -3.79 -9.91 -4.18
N SER A 286 -3.36 -8.72 -4.59
CA SER A 286 -2.86 -8.50 -5.96
C SER A 286 -1.48 -9.11 -6.20
N LEU A 287 -0.68 -9.35 -5.16
CA LEU A 287 0.69 -9.85 -5.30
C LEU A 287 0.78 -11.20 -6.04
N PHE A 288 -0.25 -12.04 -5.94
CA PHE A 288 -0.28 -13.38 -6.57
C PHE A 288 -0.99 -13.40 -7.92
N ASP A 289 -1.71 -12.33 -8.29
CA ASP A 289 -2.34 -12.22 -9.60
C ASP A 289 -1.27 -12.04 -10.71
N PHE A 290 -0.06 -11.56 -10.36
CA PHE A 290 1.09 -11.39 -11.26
C PHE A 290 1.81 -12.69 -11.62
N ILE A 291 1.96 -13.60 -10.66
CA ILE A 291 2.69 -14.86 -10.87
C ILE A 291 1.87 -15.82 -11.74
N GLU A 292 0.53 -15.72 -11.71
CA GLU A 292 -0.34 -16.49 -12.59
C GLU A 292 -0.40 -15.96 -14.04
N GLU A 293 -0.07 -14.69 -14.30
CA GLU A 293 0.02 -14.15 -15.67
C GLU A 293 1.31 -14.64 -16.39
N ASP A 294 2.45 -14.67 -15.70
CA ASP A 294 3.71 -15.17 -16.29
C ASP A 294 3.71 -16.71 -16.51
N ALA A 295 2.95 -17.46 -15.70
CA ALA A 295 2.76 -18.90 -15.91
C ALA A 295 1.76 -19.24 -17.04
N GLN A 296 1.07 -18.23 -17.60
CA GLN A 296 0.12 -18.37 -18.72
C GLN A 296 0.71 -17.86 -20.07
N ASP A 297 1.89 -17.24 -20.05
CA ASP A 297 2.60 -16.72 -21.22
C ASP A 297 3.76 -17.65 -21.72
N GLU A 298 3.85 -18.90 -21.21
CA GLU A 298 4.71 -19.98 -21.74
C GLU A 298 3.98 -21.01 -22.63
#